data_AF-A0A3D5ZRU8-F1
#
_entry.id   AF-A0A3D5ZRU8-F1
#
_cell.length_a   1.000
_cell.length_b   1.000
_cell.length_c   1.000
_cell.angle_alpha   90.00
_cell.angle_beta   90.00
_cell.angle_gamma   90.00
#
_symmetry.space_group_name_H-M   'P 1'
#
loop_
_entity.id
_entity.type
_entity.pdbx_description
1 polymer ?
#
loop_
_entity_poly.entity_id
_entity_poly.type
_entity_poly.pdbx_seq_one_letter_code
_entity_poly.pdbx_strand_id
1 'polypeptide(L)'
;MKKIFTVRNISGMAVFAALAYLISFIEIPIFPSASFLKLDFANVFIMLGGFMYGVIPGIIISAIKEFLCFITKSSTGGVGEIANFLTTLAFIALPATLYRFKKGLKVVIPSLIAACFLQTGASLLANRFINFPLFGIANLFGSFFWIIIAFNMIKSVSVSIITVLLYKRVNVLFKKIHLKTDDSSAPASDEAKKNKKSRYNADEFISKSEKETIAFAENLAKTLEGGDTVSLSGDLGAGKTAFTKGLAKGLGITDPVTSPTYAYLNVYGDKLYHFDFYRLHSGEQAEALGLTEYFNADNVCVVEWGENVKEILPERMIKINIEKLGKNKRRITVTR
;
A
#
# COMPACT_ATOMS: atom_id res chain seq x y z
N MET A 1 7.21 20.40 3.48
CA MET A 1 5.85 20.77 3.95
C MET A 1 4.77 20.71 2.86
N LYS A 2 4.99 21.18 1.62
CA LYS A 2 3.97 21.20 0.54
C LYS A 2 3.32 19.84 0.17
N LYS A 3 3.94 18.69 0.48
CA LYS A 3 3.37 17.34 0.18
C LYS A 3 2.38 16.81 1.23
N ILE A 4 2.26 17.42 2.42
CA ILE A 4 1.41 16.89 3.51
C ILE A 4 -0.04 17.35 3.35
N PHE A 5 -0.26 18.60 2.94
CA PHE A 5 -1.57 19.25 2.87
C PHE A 5 -2.20 19.19 1.47
N THR A 6 -2.17 18.03 0.82
CA THR A 6 -2.97 17.82 -0.38
C THR A 6 -4.44 17.66 0.02
N VAL A 7 -5.39 18.07 -0.84
CA VAL A 7 -6.84 17.95 -0.58
C VAL A 7 -7.22 16.53 -0.14
N ARG A 8 -6.59 15.53 -0.76
CA ARG A 8 -6.75 14.12 -0.44
C ARG A 8 -6.27 13.75 0.96
N ASN A 9 -5.07 14.17 1.34
CA ASN A 9 -4.54 13.90 2.68
C ASN A 9 -5.37 14.60 3.74
N ILE A 10 -5.81 15.83 3.47
CA ILE A 10 -6.72 16.58 4.36
C ILE A 10 -8.03 15.82 4.55
N SER A 11 -8.64 15.35 3.46
CA SER A 11 -9.88 14.57 3.52
C SER A 11 -9.69 13.26 4.30
N GLY A 12 -8.58 12.55 4.06
CA GLY A 12 -8.23 11.34 4.80
C GLY A 12 -8.04 11.59 6.30
N MET A 13 -7.26 12.62 6.65
CA MET A 13 -7.07 13.04 8.04
C MET A 13 -8.42 13.38 8.71
N ALA A 14 -9.32 14.09 8.02
CA ALA A 14 -10.64 14.43 8.54
C ALA A 14 -11.48 13.18 8.84
N VAL A 15 -11.49 12.18 7.94
CA VAL A 15 -12.21 10.92 8.17
C VAL A 15 -11.64 10.16 9.37
N PHE A 16 -10.31 10.03 9.48
CA PHE A 16 -9.70 9.37 10.65
C PHE A 16 -9.94 10.13 11.95
N ALA A 17 -9.94 11.47 11.91
CA ALA A 17 -10.25 12.29 13.08
C ALA A 17 -11.71 12.11 13.51
N ALA A 18 -12.64 12.08 12.55
CA ALA A 18 -14.05 11.82 12.82
C ALA A 18 -14.27 10.42 13.42
N LEU A 19 -13.63 9.38 12.85
CA LEU A 19 -13.71 8.02 13.41
C LEU A 19 -13.10 7.92 14.81
N ALA A 20 -11.94 8.53 15.03
CA ALA A 20 -11.30 8.59 16.35
C ALA A 20 -12.21 9.31 17.37
N TYR A 21 -12.82 10.41 16.97
CA TYR A 21 -13.76 11.16 17.79
C TYR A 21 -15.02 10.35 18.12
N LEU A 22 -15.67 9.71 17.14
CA LEU A 22 -16.85 8.87 17.37
C LEU A 22 -16.55 7.72 18.33
N ILE A 23 -15.42 7.04 18.15
CA ILE A 23 -15.02 5.92 19.01
C ILE A 23 -14.69 6.40 20.42
N SER A 24 -14.28 7.66 20.60
CA SER A 24 -14.04 8.21 21.93
C SER A 24 -15.29 8.31 22.80
N PHE A 25 -16.51 8.23 22.25
CA PHE A 25 -17.74 8.14 23.06
C PHE A 25 -17.90 6.77 23.73
N ILE A 26 -17.25 5.73 23.20
CA ILE A 26 -17.26 4.39 23.78
C ILE A 26 -16.06 4.29 24.73
N GLU A 27 -16.22 4.90 25.91
CA GLU A 27 -15.18 4.95 26.94
C GLU A 27 -15.60 4.15 28.18
N ILE A 28 -14.72 3.27 28.65
CA ILE A 28 -15.03 2.33 29.75
C ILE A 28 -14.03 2.55 30.90
N PRO A 29 -14.47 2.89 32.12
CA PRO A 29 -13.59 2.93 33.28
C PRO A 29 -13.26 1.50 33.72
N ILE A 30 -11.99 1.08 33.53
CA ILE A 30 -11.56 -0.29 33.88
C ILE A 30 -11.49 -0.47 35.40
N PHE A 31 -11.03 0.57 36.11
CA PHE A 31 -10.80 0.53 37.54
C PHE A 31 -11.79 1.45 38.25
N PRO A 32 -12.75 0.92 39.04
CA PRO A 32 -13.72 1.75 39.76
C PRO A 32 -13.07 2.79 40.69
N SER A 33 -11.94 2.42 41.33
CA SER A 33 -11.17 3.31 42.19
C SER A 33 -10.52 4.48 41.43
N ALA A 34 -10.31 4.34 40.11
CA ALA A 34 -9.69 5.33 39.24
C ALA A 34 -10.59 5.63 38.02
N SER A 35 -11.83 6.06 38.26
CA SER A 35 -12.84 6.29 37.23
C SER A 35 -12.47 7.36 36.18
N PHE A 36 -11.48 8.20 36.48
CA PHE A 36 -10.91 9.17 35.53
C PHE A 36 -10.05 8.52 34.44
N LEU A 37 -9.58 7.28 34.64
CA LEU A 37 -8.85 6.50 33.64
C LEU A 37 -9.84 5.69 32.79
N LYS A 38 -10.15 6.21 31.61
CA LYS A 38 -11.13 5.63 30.70
C LYS A 38 -10.48 4.99 29.47
N LEU A 39 -10.80 3.72 29.24
CA LEU A 39 -10.35 2.98 28.07
C LEU A 39 -11.21 3.34 26.87
N ASP A 40 -10.55 3.73 25.79
CA ASP A 40 -11.14 3.96 24.48
C ASP A 40 -10.19 3.39 23.40
N PHE A 41 -10.70 3.25 22.18
CA PHE A 41 -9.94 2.75 21.04
C PHE A 41 -9.70 3.81 19.95
N ALA A 42 -9.82 5.10 20.27
CA ALA A 42 -9.62 6.18 19.31
C ALA A 42 -8.19 6.16 18.74
N ASN A 43 -7.21 5.80 19.57
CA ASN A 43 -5.79 5.73 19.19
C ASN A 43 -5.51 4.71 18.08
N VAL A 44 -6.39 3.74 17.84
CA VAL A 44 -6.30 2.83 16.69
C VAL A 44 -6.38 3.62 15.38
N PHE A 45 -7.36 4.53 15.27
CA PHE A 45 -7.58 5.33 14.06
C PHE A 45 -6.50 6.39 13.88
N ILE A 46 -6.03 7.00 14.98
CA ILE A 46 -4.91 7.95 14.96
C ILE A 46 -3.63 7.24 14.47
N MET A 47 -3.35 6.04 14.98
CA MET A 47 -2.19 5.24 14.57
C MET A 47 -2.27 4.83 13.09
N LEU A 48 -3.43 4.36 12.63
CA LEU A 48 -3.65 4.00 11.22
C LEU A 48 -3.45 5.21 10.30
N GLY A 49 -4.02 6.37 10.66
CA GLY A 49 -3.78 7.63 9.94
C GLY A 49 -2.29 8.02 9.94
N GLY A 50 -1.60 7.80 11.06
CA GLY A 50 -0.15 8.00 11.20
C GLY A 50 0.69 7.10 10.30
N PHE A 51 0.36 5.81 10.20
CA PHE A 51 1.02 4.89 9.27
C PHE A 51 0.78 5.27 7.81
N MET A 52 -0.41 5.76 7.49
CA MET A 52 -0.79 6.06 6.12
C MET A 52 -0.23 7.38 5.60
N TYR A 53 -0.37 8.44 6.38
CA TYR A 53 -0.03 9.80 5.95
C TYR A 53 1.26 10.33 6.59
N GLY A 54 1.77 9.63 7.61
CA GLY A 54 2.98 9.96 8.35
C GLY A 54 2.68 10.52 9.75
N VAL A 55 3.75 10.70 10.53
CA VAL A 55 3.65 11.11 11.94
C VAL A 55 2.93 12.46 12.11
N ILE A 56 3.24 13.47 11.28
CA ILE A 56 2.64 14.81 11.41
C ILE A 56 1.11 14.77 11.19
N PRO A 57 0.57 14.12 10.14
CA PRO A 57 -0.86 13.83 10.05
C PRO A 57 -1.46 13.11 11.26
N GLY A 58 -0.78 12.09 11.80
CA GLY A 58 -1.25 11.40 13.02
C GLY A 58 -1.38 12.37 14.20
N ILE A 59 -0.42 13.28 14.38
CA ILE A 59 -0.47 14.33 15.40
C ILE A 59 -1.65 15.27 15.16
N ILE A 60 -1.89 15.69 13.92
CA ILE A 60 -3.03 16.56 13.56
C ILE A 60 -4.37 15.87 13.84
N ILE A 61 -4.51 14.59 13.45
CA ILE A 61 -5.72 13.79 13.71
C ILE A 61 -5.99 13.74 15.22
N SER A 62 -4.96 13.48 16.02
CA SER A 62 -5.05 13.48 17.49
C SER A 62 -5.50 14.84 18.02
N ALA A 63 -4.88 15.94 17.56
CA ALA A 63 -5.22 17.29 18.00
C ALA A 63 -6.67 17.66 17.67
N ILE A 64 -7.14 17.34 16.47
CA ILE A 64 -8.53 17.57 16.05
C ILE A 64 -9.48 16.76 16.94
N LYS A 65 -9.19 15.48 17.18
CA LYS A 65 -10.02 14.63 18.05
C LYS A 65 -10.11 15.21 19.46
N GLU A 66 -9.00 15.63 20.07
CA GLU A 66 -9.04 16.18 21.44
C GLU A 66 -9.73 17.53 21.51
N PHE A 67 -9.58 18.37 20.49
CA PHE A 67 -10.33 19.61 20.39
C PHE A 67 -11.85 19.35 20.30
N LEU A 68 -12.27 18.37 19.50
CA LEU A 68 -13.68 17.98 19.40
C LEU A 68 -14.20 17.41 20.72
N CYS A 69 -13.43 16.56 21.41
CA CYS A 69 -13.80 16.07 22.75
C CYS A 69 -13.92 17.20 23.76
N PHE A 70 -12.98 18.16 23.72
CA PHE A 70 -12.96 19.31 24.60
C PHE A 70 -14.27 20.10 24.53
N ILE A 71 -14.74 20.41 23.32
CA ILE A 71 -15.95 21.22 23.12
C ILE A 71 -17.26 20.46 23.35
N THR A 72 -17.27 19.12 23.26
CA THR A 72 -18.52 18.35 23.24
C THR A 72 -18.80 17.57 24.51
N LYS A 73 -17.76 17.06 25.19
CA LYS A 73 -17.94 16.15 26.33
C LYS A 73 -16.96 16.37 27.49
N SER A 74 -16.12 17.42 27.44
CA SER A 74 -15.14 17.63 28.50
C SER A 74 -15.82 17.88 29.84
N SER A 75 -15.48 17.07 30.84
CA SER A 75 -15.87 17.25 32.23
C SER A 75 -14.72 17.76 33.10
N THR A 76 -13.52 17.91 32.52
CA THR A 76 -12.27 18.20 33.26
C THR A 76 -11.66 19.56 32.93
N GLY A 77 -12.39 20.41 32.20
CA GLY A 77 -11.90 21.71 31.76
C GLY A 77 -10.68 21.63 30.82
N GLY A 78 -10.56 20.55 30.04
CA GLY A 78 -9.46 20.35 29.09
C GLY A 78 -8.25 19.59 29.63
N VAL A 79 -8.15 19.36 30.94
CA VAL A 79 -6.98 18.70 31.57
C VAL A 79 -6.82 17.26 31.08
N GLY A 80 -7.91 16.50 31.06
CA GLY A 80 -7.91 15.12 30.58
C GLY A 80 -7.57 15.02 29.10
N GLU A 81 -8.08 15.94 28.29
CA GLU A 81 -7.82 16.02 26.85
C GLU A 81 -6.34 16.32 26.56
N ILE A 82 -5.73 17.24 27.30
CA ILE A 82 -4.28 17.54 27.18
C ILE A 82 -3.45 16.30 27.55
N ALA A 83 -3.77 15.63 28.65
CA ALA A 83 -3.05 14.42 29.04
C ALA A 83 -3.23 13.29 28.02
N ASN A 84 -4.44 13.11 27.47
CA ASN A 84 -4.69 12.10 26.44
C ASN A 84 -3.97 12.46 25.13
N PHE A 85 -3.87 13.74 24.78
CA PHE A 85 -3.08 14.20 23.64
C PHE A 85 -1.59 13.82 23.80
N LEU A 86 -0.97 14.20 24.92
CA LEU A 86 0.45 13.95 25.19
C LEU A 86 0.79 12.46 25.21
N THR A 87 -0.05 11.65 25.86
CA THR A 87 0.14 10.19 25.89
C THR A 87 -0.03 9.57 24.50
N THR A 88 -0.96 10.09 23.70
CA THR A 88 -1.13 9.65 22.31
C THR A 88 0.07 10.00 21.44
N LEU A 89 0.66 11.18 21.60
CA LEU A 89 1.90 11.55 20.89
C LEU A 89 3.04 10.56 21.18
N ALA A 90 3.23 10.24 22.47
CA ALA A 90 4.26 9.27 22.89
C ALA A 90 4.02 7.87 22.31
N PHE A 91 2.75 7.49 22.15
CA PHE A 91 2.38 6.21 21.54
C PHE A 91 2.59 6.18 20.02
N ILE A 92 2.17 7.21 19.28
CA ILE A 92 2.16 7.18 17.82
C ILE A 92 3.50 7.55 17.17
N ALA A 93 4.32 8.36 17.85
CA ALA A 93 5.49 8.98 17.21
C ALA A 93 6.50 7.94 16.71
N LEU A 94 6.86 6.96 17.54
CA LEU A 94 7.85 5.96 17.20
C LEU A 94 7.35 5.00 16.09
N PRO A 95 6.18 4.34 16.22
CA PRO A 95 5.67 3.46 15.17
C PRO A 95 5.48 4.17 13.84
N ALA A 96 4.85 5.36 13.85
CA ALA A 96 4.57 6.10 12.61
C ALA A 96 5.84 6.54 11.89
N THR A 97 6.88 6.90 12.65
CA THR A 97 8.17 7.31 12.08
C THR A 97 8.93 6.11 11.50
N LEU A 98 9.04 5.01 12.24
CA LEU A 98 9.73 3.80 11.76
C LEU A 98 9.04 3.18 10.54
N TYR A 99 7.71 3.21 10.52
CA TYR A 99 6.93 2.72 9.39
C TYR A 99 7.21 3.48 8.09
N ARG A 100 7.58 4.77 8.17
CA ARG A 100 7.97 5.57 7.01
C ARG A 100 9.26 5.07 6.35
N PHE A 101 10.18 4.53 7.14
CA PHE A 101 11.47 4.01 6.65
C PHE A 101 11.34 2.58 6.13
N LYS A 102 10.57 1.72 6.83
CA LYS A 102 10.36 0.34 6.41
C LYS A 102 8.96 -0.13 6.80
N LYS A 103 8.16 -0.45 5.78
CA LYS A 103 6.79 -0.91 5.93
C LYS A 103 6.75 -2.39 6.34
N GLY A 104 5.63 -2.79 6.94
CA GLY A 104 5.31 -4.20 7.23
C GLY A 104 5.34 -4.57 8.72
N LEU A 105 4.73 -5.72 9.02
CA LEU A 105 4.50 -6.18 10.40
C LEU A 105 5.79 -6.40 11.20
N LYS A 106 6.89 -6.77 10.53
CA LYS A 106 8.21 -6.95 11.16
C LYS A 106 8.75 -5.66 11.80
N VAL A 107 8.28 -4.49 11.38
CA VAL A 107 8.65 -3.18 11.96
C VAL A 107 7.54 -2.66 12.87
N VAL A 108 6.28 -2.83 12.47
CA VAL A 108 5.12 -2.36 13.23
C VAL A 108 5.04 -3.02 14.60
N ILE A 109 5.17 -4.35 14.69
CA ILE A 109 5.05 -5.07 15.97
C ILE A 109 6.09 -4.61 17.01
N PRO A 110 7.41 -4.65 16.75
CA PRO A 110 8.39 -4.23 17.75
C PRO A 110 8.28 -2.74 18.09
N SER A 111 7.93 -1.88 17.13
CA SER A 111 7.72 -0.45 17.41
C SER A 111 6.50 -0.18 18.29
N LEU A 112 5.42 -0.95 18.15
CA LEU A 112 4.24 -0.87 19.03
C LEU A 112 4.57 -1.32 20.46
N ILE A 113 5.38 -2.37 20.63
CA ILE A 113 5.85 -2.80 21.95
C ILE A 113 6.60 -1.66 22.64
N ALA A 114 7.57 -1.05 21.95
CA ALA A 114 8.30 0.09 22.49
C ALA A 114 7.38 1.29 22.79
N ALA A 115 6.39 1.54 21.92
CA ALA A 115 5.39 2.59 22.11
C ALA A 115 4.53 2.39 23.37
N CYS A 116 4.18 1.15 23.74
CA CYS A 116 3.44 0.88 24.98
C CYS A 116 4.19 1.38 26.23
N PHE A 117 5.51 1.15 26.27
CA PHE A 117 6.34 1.64 27.36
C PHE A 117 6.48 3.17 27.34
N LEU A 118 6.68 3.76 26.17
CA LEU A 118 6.74 5.22 26.00
C LEU A 118 5.45 5.91 26.43
N GLN A 119 4.29 5.37 26.02
CA GLN A 119 2.98 5.87 26.42
C GLN A 119 2.78 5.78 27.93
N THR A 120 3.17 4.65 28.54
CA THR A 120 3.04 4.44 29.98
C THR A 120 3.88 5.45 30.76
N GLY A 121 5.13 5.68 30.34
CA GLY A 121 5.99 6.72 30.91
C GLY A 121 5.41 8.13 30.76
N ALA A 122 4.94 8.49 29.55
CA ALA A 122 4.28 9.77 29.30
C ALA A 122 3.03 9.95 30.16
N SER A 123 2.28 8.88 30.41
CA SER A 123 1.07 8.91 31.22
C SER A 123 1.36 9.10 32.70
N LEU A 124 2.43 8.49 33.21
CA LEU A 124 2.91 8.74 34.57
C LEU A 124 3.29 10.22 34.75
N LEU A 125 4.03 10.78 33.79
CA LEU A 125 4.44 12.18 33.83
C LEU A 125 3.24 13.12 33.73
N ALA A 126 2.32 12.88 32.79
CA ALA A 126 1.10 13.68 32.64
C ALA A 126 0.23 13.62 33.91
N ASN A 127 0.06 12.44 34.51
CA ASN A 127 -0.70 12.34 35.75
C ASN A 127 -0.01 13.02 36.93
N ARG A 128 1.31 12.86 37.05
CA ARG A 128 2.10 13.45 38.15
C ARG A 128 2.13 14.97 38.10
N PHE A 129 2.35 15.55 36.93
CA PHE A 129 2.66 16.97 36.78
C PHE A 129 1.51 17.81 36.20
N ILE A 130 0.49 17.18 35.61
CA ILE A 130 -0.64 17.89 35.00
C ILE A 130 -1.93 17.52 35.72
N ASN A 131 -2.40 16.27 35.60
CA ASN A 131 -3.74 15.90 36.06
C ASN A 131 -3.92 16.07 37.57
N PHE A 132 -3.09 15.40 38.38
CA PHE A 132 -3.27 15.40 39.83
C PHE A 132 -3.10 16.79 40.45
N PRO A 133 -2.11 17.60 40.05
CA PRO A 133 -2.01 18.99 40.48
C PRO A 133 -3.22 19.85 40.09
N LEU A 134 -3.67 19.77 38.83
CA LEU A 134 -4.79 20.58 38.35
C LEU A 134 -6.15 20.17 38.94
N PHE A 135 -6.29 18.92 39.39
CA PHE A 135 -7.44 18.45 40.16
C PHE A 135 -7.31 18.69 41.67
N GLY A 136 -6.24 19.33 42.15
CA GLY A 136 -6.04 19.63 43.58
C GLY A 136 -5.71 18.40 44.44
N ILE A 137 -5.31 17.29 43.84
CA ILE A 137 -5.08 15.99 44.49
C ILE A 137 -3.64 15.47 44.32
N ALA A 138 -2.66 16.36 44.15
CA ALA A 138 -1.24 16.02 43.91
C ALA A 138 -0.67 14.97 44.87
N ASN A 139 -1.07 15.01 46.14
CA ASN A 139 -0.60 14.10 47.20
C ASN A 139 -1.08 12.64 47.00
N LEU A 140 -2.16 12.42 46.25
CA LEU A 140 -2.72 11.09 46.02
C LEU A 140 -2.01 10.31 44.91
N PHE A 141 -1.09 10.92 44.16
CA PHE A 141 -0.43 10.27 43.02
C PHE A 141 0.20 8.92 43.37
N GLY A 142 0.86 8.82 44.52
CA GLY A 142 1.51 7.58 44.97
C GLY A 142 0.51 6.42 45.11
N SER A 143 -0.71 6.71 45.58
CA SER A 143 -1.78 5.72 45.73
C SER A 143 -2.30 5.19 44.38
N PHE A 144 -2.18 5.98 43.31
CA PHE A 144 -2.64 5.61 41.97
C PHE A 144 -1.51 5.11 41.05
N PHE A 145 -0.25 5.17 41.48
CA PHE A 145 0.92 4.88 40.64
C PHE A 145 0.81 3.55 39.89
N TRP A 146 0.54 2.45 40.60
CA TRP A 146 0.42 1.11 40.02
C TRP A 146 -0.83 0.96 39.14
N ILE A 147 -1.93 1.60 39.51
CA ILE A 147 -3.18 1.59 38.73
C ILE A 147 -2.96 2.31 37.39
N ILE A 148 -2.25 3.45 37.39
CA ILE A 148 -1.90 4.18 36.18
C ILE A 148 -1.04 3.31 35.25
N ILE A 149 -0.02 2.61 35.78
CA ILE A 149 0.80 1.70 34.98
C ILE A 149 -0.05 0.59 34.37
N ALA A 150 -0.82 -0.13 35.20
CA ALA A 150 -1.64 -1.24 34.76
C ALA A 150 -2.64 -0.81 33.69
N PHE A 151 -3.35 0.30 33.91
CA PHE A 151 -4.29 0.87 32.97
C PHE A 151 -3.65 1.20 31.62
N ASN A 152 -2.51 1.90 31.61
CA ASN A 152 -1.88 2.33 30.36
C ASN A 152 -1.29 1.15 29.58
N MET A 153 -0.78 0.13 30.28
CA MET A 153 -0.34 -1.11 29.63
C MET A 153 -1.51 -1.85 28.99
N ILE A 154 -2.63 -2.01 29.71
CA ILE A 154 -3.85 -2.62 29.15
C ILE A 154 -4.35 -1.83 27.94
N LYS A 155 -4.45 -0.50 28.06
CA LYS A 155 -4.90 0.40 26.97
C LYS A 155 -4.01 0.26 25.74
N SER A 156 -2.70 0.44 25.89
CA SER A 156 -1.75 0.45 24.77
C SER A 156 -1.60 -0.91 24.10
N VAL A 157 -1.60 -2.01 24.86
CA VAL A 157 -1.57 -3.37 24.31
C VAL A 157 -2.85 -3.69 23.54
N SER A 158 -4.02 -3.37 24.10
CA SER A 158 -5.30 -3.63 23.43
C SER A 158 -5.43 -2.82 22.13
N VAL A 159 -5.05 -1.54 22.16
CA VAL A 159 -4.98 -0.69 20.96
C VAL A 159 -3.99 -1.24 19.95
N SER A 160 -2.82 -1.74 20.38
CA SER A 160 -1.82 -2.32 19.47
C SER A 160 -2.33 -3.58 18.77
N ILE A 161 -2.99 -4.48 19.50
CA ILE A 161 -3.59 -5.71 18.94
C ILE A 161 -4.63 -5.34 17.87
N ILE A 162 -5.55 -4.44 18.19
CA ILE A 162 -6.59 -4.02 17.24
C ILE A 162 -5.96 -3.30 16.04
N THR A 163 -4.93 -2.47 16.26
CA THR A 163 -4.20 -1.81 15.18
C THR A 163 -3.60 -2.83 14.22
N VAL A 164 -2.97 -3.89 14.70
CA VAL A 164 -2.39 -4.96 13.86
C VAL A 164 -3.47 -5.72 13.10
N LEU A 165 -4.61 -6.04 13.74
CA LEU A 165 -5.74 -6.73 13.10
C LEU A 165 -6.38 -5.90 12.00
N LEU A 166 -6.60 -4.59 12.26
CA LEU A 166 -7.18 -3.68 11.30
C LEU A 166 -6.19 -3.26 10.23
N TYR A 167 -4.89 -3.19 10.53
CA TYR A 167 -3.84 -2.85 9.58
C TYR A 167 -3.94 -3.64 8.28
N LYS A 168 -4.11 -4.98 8.37
CA LYS A 168 -4.23 -5.84 7.18
C LYS A 168 -5.46 -5.47 6.33
N ARG A 169 -6.59 -5.16 6.98
CA ARG A 169 -7.86 -4.84 6.30
C ARG A 169 -7.89 -3.42 5.74
N VAL A 170 -7.35 -2.46 6.48
CA VAL A 170 -7.29 -1.05 6.11
C VAL A 170 -6.31 -0.85 4.96
N ASN A 171 -5.18 -1.56 4.95
CA ASN A 171 -4.26 -1.56 3.81
C ASN A 171 -4.95 -2.08 2.52
N VAL A 172 -5.80 -3.10 2.63
CA VAL A 172 -6.61 -3.61 1.50
C VAL A 172 -7.68 -2.60 1.05
N LEU A 173 -8.42 -1.99 1.99
CA LEU A 173 -9.49 -1.03 1.70
C LEU A 173 -8.95 0.25 1.04
N PHE A 174 -7.80 0.74 1.51
CA PHE A 174 -7.18 1.95 0.97
C PHE A 174 -6.48 1.72 -0.37
N LYS A 175 -5.92 0.52 -0.61
CA LYS A 175 -5.48 0.15 -1.97
C LYS A 175 -6.66 0.22 -2.95
N LYS A 176 -7.87 -0.20 -2.55
CA LYS A 176 -9.10 -0.04 -3.37
C LYS A 176 -9.52 1.42 -3.58
N ILE A 177 -9.41 2.28 -2.56
CA ILE A 177 -9.77 3.71 -2.67
C ILE A 177 -8.74 4.51 -3.48
N HIS A 178 -7.45 4.15 -3.43
CA HIS A 178 -6.39 4.74 -4.27
C HIS A 178 -6.63 4.55 -5.76
N LEU A 179 -7.27 3.43 -6.14
CA LEU A 179 -7.63 3.13 -7.53
C LEU A 179 -8.77 4.00 -8.08
N LYS A 180 -9.53 4.69 -7.23
CA LYS A 180 -10.75 5.41 -7.64
C LYS A 180 -10.57 6.93 -7.80
N THR A 181 -9.45 7.49 -7.33
CA THR A 181 -9.23 8.96 -7.31
C THR A 181 -8.11 9.46 -8.22
N ASP A 182 -7.30 8.57 -8.79
CA ASP A 182 -6.25 8.97 -9.74
C ASP A 182 -6.81 9.07 -11.19
N ASP A 183 -8.11 8.86 -11.37
CA ASP A 183 -8.86 9.00 -12.63
C ASP A 183 -9.17 10.45 -13.03
N SER A 184 -8.79 11.46 -12.22
CA SER A 184 -9.19 12.87 -12.45
C SER A 184 -8.05 13.90 -12.55
N SER A 185 -6.84 13.50 -12.98
CA SER A 185 -5.85 14.47 -13.46
C SER A 185 -4.82 13.84 -14.41
N ALA A 186 -4.99 14.10 -15.71
CA ALA A 186 -3.97 13.90 -16.75
C ALA A 186 -3.02 15.11 -16.84
N PRO A 187 -1.97 15.10 -17.68
CA PRO A 187 -0.84 14.17 -17.70
C PRO A 187 0.50 14.94 -17.60
N ALA A 188 1.58 14.29 -17.17
CA ALA A 188 2.95 14.78 -17.33
C ALA A 188 3.88 13.57 -17.19
N SER A 189 4.98 13.42 -17.91
CA SER A 189 5.59 14.14 -19.02
C SER A 189 6.76 13.25 -19.44
N ASP A 190 7.15 13.34 -20.71
CA ASP A 190 8.36 12.73 -21.24
C ASP A 190 9.63 13.08 -20.45
N GLU A 191 10.67 12.28 -20.70
CA GLU A 191 12.07 12.42 -20.25
C GLU A 191 12.49 11.62 -19.01
N ALA A 192 12.78 10.31 -19.22
CA ALA A 192 13.96 9.66 -18.63
C ALA A 192 14.08 8.19 -19.09
N LYS A 193 14.42 7.92 -20.35
CA LYS A 193 14.96 6.61 -20.77
C LYS A 193 16.07 6.79 -21.80
N LYS A 194 17.28 7.11 -21.33
CA LYS A 194 18.53 6.89 -22.08
C LYS A 194 19.53 6.14 -21.20
N ASN A 195 20.18 5.16 -21.82
CA ASN A 195 21.29 4.32 -21.34
C ASN A 195 20.98 3.14 -20.41
N LYS A 196 20.82 1.97 -21.04
CA LYS A 196 21.77 0.86 -20.87
C LYS A 196 21.66 -0.12 -22.05
N LYS A 197 22.58 0.00 -23.00
CA LYS A 197 22.90 -1.08 -23.94
C LYS A 197 23.66 -2.15 -23.15
N SER A 198 23.12 -3.35 -23.08
CA SER A 198 23.86 -4.57 -22.70
C SER A 198 23.88 -5.53 -23.88
N ARG A 199 25.06 -6.10 -24.12
CA ARG A 199 25.42 -6.98 -25.23
C ARG A 199 24.89 -8.39 -24.93
N TYR A 200 23.93 -8.88 -25.70
CA TYR A 200 23.66 -10.32 -25.85
C TYR A 200 23.23 -10.58 -27.29
N ASN A 201 23.72 -11.67 -27.88
CA ASN A 201 23.37 -12.13 -29.23
C ASN A 201 21.86 -12.36 -29.28
N ALA A 202 21.13 -11.43 -29.89
CA ALA A 202 19.71 -11.54 -30.06
C ALA A 202 19.38 -11.93 -31.50
N ASP A 203 18.56 -12.95 -31.67
CA ASP A 203 18.00 -13.28 -32.98
C ASP A 203 17.11 -12.10 -33.41
N GLU A 204 17.60 -11.29 -34.34
CA GLU A 204 16.88 -10.16 -34.89
C GLU A 204 16.07 -10.58 -36.12
N PHE A 205 14.79 -10.21 -36.13
CA PHE A 205 13.89 -10.40 -37.26
C PHE A 205 13.29 -9.06 -37.71
N ILE A 206 13.35 -8.78 -39.02
CA ILE A 206 12.73 -7.59 -39.60
C ILE A 206 11.38 -7.97 -40.19
N SER A 207 10.32 -7.63 -39.47
CA SER A 207 8.94 -7.75 -39.96
C SER A 207 8.58 -6.56 -40.85
N LYS A 208 7.93 -6.80 -41.98
CA LYS A 208 7.44 -5.80 -42.94
C LYS A 208 5.92 -5.63 -42.91
N SER A 209 5.21 -6.44 -42.13
CA SER A 209 3.75 -6.39 -42.02
C SER A 209 3.24 -7.02 -40.71
N GLU A 210 2.00 -6.70 -40.32
CA GLU A 210 1.35 -7.35 -39.17
C GLU A 210 1.28 -8.88 -39.37
N LYS A 211 1.04 -9.35 -40.60
CA LYS A 211 1.03 -10.78 -40.94
C LYS A 211 2.37 -11.46 -40.67
N GLU A 212 3.49 -10.80 -41.00
CA GLU A 212 4.83 -11.31 -40.71
C GLU A 212 5.12 -11.34 -39.20
N THR A 213 4.67 -10.33 -38.45
CA THR A 213 4.78 -10.33 -36.97
C THR A 213 4.00 -11.48 -36.34
N ILE A 214 2.78 -11.74 -36.82
CA ILE A 214 1.95 -12.86 -36.37
C ILE A 214 2.63 -14.19 -36.71
N ALA A 215 3.09 -14.38 -37.94
CA ALA A 215 3.75 -15.63 -38.38
C ALA A 215 5.05 -15.90 -37.61
N PHE A 216 5.82 -14.86 -37.31
CA PHE A 216 7.02 -14.99 -36.47
C PHE A 216 6.68 -15.47 -35.07
N ALA A 217 5.70 -14.83 -34.42
CA ALA A 217 5.27 -15.21 -33.08
C ALA A 217 4.60 -16.61 -33.03
N GLU A 218 3.87 -16.99 -34.08
CA GLU A 218 3.30 -18.34 -34.24
C GLU A 218 4.38 -19.43 -34.28
N ASN A 219 5.50 -19.18 -34.97
CA ASN A 219 6.61 -20.13 -34.99
C ASN A 219 7.38 -20.15 -33.67
N LEU A 220 7.53 -19.00 -32.99
CA LEU A 220 8.10 -18.95 -31.65
C LEU A 220 7.26 -19.74 -30.65
N ALA A 221 5.93 -19.63 -30.70
CA ALA A 221 5.03 -20.34 -29.80
C ALA A 221 5.18 -21.87 -29.86
N LYS A 222 5.58 -22.43 -31.00
CA LYS A 222 5.84 -23.87 -31.13
C LYS A 222 7.04 -24.36 -30.32
N THR A 223 7.89 -23.45 -29.84
CA THR A 223 9.03 -23.77 -28.99
C THR A 223 8.76 -23.49 -27.51
N LEU A 224 7.53 -23.10 -27.14
CA LEU A 224 7.16 -22.78 -25.77
C LEU A 224 6.46 -23.96 -25.11
N GLU A 225 6.73 -24.17 -23.84
CA GLU A 225 6.08 -25.17 -23.00
C GLU A 225 5.34 -24.49 -21.82
N GLY A 226 4.50 -25.26 -21.13
CA GLY A 226 3.84 -24.79 -19.92
C GLY A 226 4.85 -24.28 -18.89
N GLY A 227 4.57 -23.12 -18.29
CA GLY A 227 5.49 -22.44 -17.37
C GLY A 227 6.40 -21.41 -18.04
N ASP A 228 6.51 -21.39 -19.38
CA ASP A 228 7.30 -20.37 -20.08
C ASP A 228 6.66 -18.98 -19.97
N THR A 229 7.51 -17.97 -19.78
CA THR A 229 7.10 -16.56 -19.74
C THR A 229 7.77 -15.76 -20.85
N VAL A 230 6.96 -15.07 -21.66
CA VAL A 230 7.38 -14.17 -22.73
C VAL A 230 7.09 -12.73 -22.34
N SER A 231 8.13 -11.91 -22.13
CA SER A 231 7.97 -10.47 -21.82
C SER A 231 8.10 -9.64 -23.10
N LEU A 232 7.06 -8.87 -23.43
CA LEU A 232 7.02 -7.97 -24.59
C LEU A 232 7.35 -6.53 -24.19
N SER A 233 8.37 -5.94 -24.81
CA SER A 233 8.71 -4.52 -24.69
C SER A 233 8.63 -3.78 -26.03
N GLY A 234 8.31 -2.49 -25.97
CA GLY A 234 8.21 -1.62 -27.15
C GLY A 234 7.13 -0.55 -26.96
N ASP A 235 7.22 0.52 -27.74
CA ASP A 235 6.33 1.68 -27.61
C ASP A 235 4.84 1.35 -27.82
N LEU A 236 3.96 2.30 -27.46
CA LEU A 236 2.54 2.19 -27.75
C LEU A 236 2.31 1.98 -29.26
N GLY A 237 1.53 0.95 -29.62
CA GLY A 237 1.30 0.57 -31.02
C GLY A 237 2.52 -0.06 -31.72
N ALA A 238 3.55 -0.51 -31.00
CA ALA A 238 4.67 -1.25 -31.59
C ALA A 238 4.26 -2.57 -32.25
N GLY A 239 3.13 -3.15 -31.85
CA GLY A 239 2.61 -4.42 -32.38
C GLY A 239 2.62 -5.56 -31.35
N LYS A 240 2.70 -5.24 -30.05
CA LYS A 240 2.67 -6.23 -28.96
C LYS A 240 1.44 -7.15 -29.03
N THR A 241 0.25 -6.59 -29.19
CA THR A 241 -0.98 -7.40 -29.35
C THR A 241 -0.98 -8.25 -30.62
N ALA A 242 -0.41 -7.78 -31.73
CA ALA A 242 -0.26 -8.60 -32.93
C ALA A 242 0.71 -9.77 -32.71
N PHE A 243 1.78 -9.55 -31.94
CA PHE A 243 2.68 -10.60 -31.50
C PHE A 243 1.93 -11.64 -30.64
N THR A 244 1.14 -11.19 -29.65
CA THR A 244 0.33 -12.08 -28.81
C THR A 244 -0.69 -12.89 -29.61
N LYS A 245 -1.32 -12.31 -30.64
CA LYS A 245 -2.19 -13.05 -31.58
C LYS A 245 -1.45 -14.20 -32.26
N GLY A 246 -0.21 -13.96 -32.70
CA GLY A 246 0.64 -15.00 -33.28
C GLY A 246 0.98 -16.09 -32.27
N LEU A 247 1.34 -15.73 -31.03
CA LEU A 247 1.59 -16.71 -29.97
C LEU A 247 0.36 -17.61 -29.73
N ALA A 248 -0.81 -17.00 -29.56
CA ALA A 248 -2.05 -17.73 -29.34
C ALA A 248 -2.36 -18.71 -30.49
N LYS A 249 -2.17 -18.27 -31.74
CA LYS A 249 -2.34 -19.12 -32.91
C LYS A 249 -1.38 -20.31 -32.91
N GLY A 250 -0.11 -20.09 -32.55
CA GLY A 250 0.88 -21.16 -32.46
C GLY A 250 0.60 -22.18 -31.35
N LEU A 251 -0.07 -21.75 -30.27
CA LEU A 251 -0.54 -22.61 -29.18
C LEU A 251 -1.89 -23.31 -29.48
N GLY A 252 -2.47 -23.05 -30.66
CA GLY A 252 -3.74 -23.64 -31.09
C GLY A 252 -4.99 -23.01 -30.46
N ILE A 253 -4.91 -21.76 -30.01
CA ILE A 253 -6.05 -21.00 -29.49
C ILE A 253 -6.81 -20.38 -30.66
N THR A 254 -8.12 -20.63 -30.72
CA THR A 254 -9.03 -20.11 -31.75
C THR A 254 -9.81 -18.88 -31.32
N ASP A 255 -9.77 -18.54 -30.04
CA ASP A 255 -10.51 -17.41 -29.48
C ASP A 255 -9.98 -16.07 -30.00
N PRO A 256 -10.84 -15.04 -30.13
CA PRO A 256 -10.40 -13.69 -30.47
C PRO A 256 -9.45 -13.12 -29.43
N VAL A 257 -8.18 -12.94 -29.81
CA VAL A 257 -7.17 -12.34 -28.92
C VAL A 257 -7.22 -10.82 -28.99
N THR A 258 -7.48 -10.21 -27.84
CA THR A 258 -7.51 -8.76 -27.64
C THR A 258 -6.52 -8.35 -26.55
N SER A 259 -6.07 -7.10 -26.56
CA SER A 259 -5.28 -6.58 -25.43
C SER A 259 -6.16 -6.56 -24.17
N PRO A 260 -5.64 -6.96 -23.00
CA PRO A 260 -6.26 -6.79 -21.69
C PRO A 260 -6.31 -5.30 -21.27
N THR A 261 -6.68 -4.42 -22.21
CA THR A 261 -6.68 -2.97 -22.04
C THR A 261 -7.57 -2.53 -20.87
N TYR A 262 -8.49 -3.37 -20.39
CA TYR A 262 -9.24 -3.09 -19.15
C TYR A 262 -9.15 -4.21 -18.09
N ALA A 263 -8.71 -5.41 -18.45
CA ALA A 263 -8.80 -6.59 -17.59
C ALA A 263 -7.50 -6.95 -16.84
N TYR A 264 -6.36 -6.34 -17.17
CA TYR A 264 -5.00 -6.71 -16.70
C TYR A 264 -4.54 -8.12 -17.09
N LEU A 265 -5.46 -9.09 -17.18
CA LEU A 265 -5.24 -10.47 -17.59
C LEU A 265 -6.40 -10.92 -18.48
N ASN A 266 -6.09 -11.46 -19.66
CA ASN A 266 -6.99 -12.29 -20.44
C ASN A 266 -6.52 -13.74 -20.37
N VAL A 267 -7.46 -14.66 -20.10
CA VAL A 267 -7.22 -16.10 -20.06
C VAL A 267 -7.80 -16.72 -21.32
N TYR A 268 -6.96 -17.42 -22.08
CA TYR A 268 -7.35 -18.11 -23.30
C TYR A 268 -7.19 -19.62 -23.09
N GLY A 269 -8.29 -20.25 -22.68
CA GLY A 269 -8.30 -21.65 -22.27
C GLY A 269 -7.30 -21.94 -21.16
N ASP A 270 -6.68 -23.11 -21.23
CA ASP A 270 -5.64 -23.62 -20.35
C ASP A 270 -4.26 -23.56 -21.01
N LYS A 271 -4.01 -22.61 -21.91
CA LYS A 271 -2.73 -22.55 -22.65
C LYS A 271 -2.02 -21.21 -22.59
N LEU A 272 -2.76 -20.11 -22.57
CA LEU A 272 -2.16 -18.77 -22.64
C LEU A 272 -2.82 -17.79 -21.67
N TYR A 273 -1.98 -17.20 -20.83
CA TYR A 273 -2.33 -16.07 -19.98
C TYR A 273 -1.66 -14.80 -20.51
N HIS A 274 -2.48 -13.83 -20.90
CA HIS A 274 -2.02 -12.58 -21.48
C HIS A 274 -2.18 -11.45 -20.48
N PHE A 275 -1.07 -10.97 -19.96
CA PHE A 275 -1.01 -9.85 -19.04
C PHE A 275 -0.75 -8.53 -19.76
N ASP A 276 -1.40 -7.49 -19.28
CA ASP A 276 -1.11 -6.10 -19.64
C ASP A 276 -0.91 -5.28 -18.37
N PHE A 277 0.35 -4.98 -18.09
CA PHE A 277 0.76 -4.23 -16.90
C PHE A 277 1.00 -2.75 -17.18
N TYR A 278 0.49 -2.21 -18.30
CA TYR A 278 0.64 -0.79 -18.64
C TYR A 278 0.19 0.13 -17.50
N ARG A 279 -0.89 -0.25 -16.82
CA ARG A 279 -1.52 0.49 -15.71
C ARG A 279 -1.02 0.10 -14.32
N LEU A 280 -0.08 -0.85 -14.23
CA LEU A 280 0.53 -1.19 -12.95
C LEU A 280 1.77 -0.32 -12.73
N HIS A 281 2.07 -0.05 -11.47
CA HIS A 281 3.19 0.80 -11.07
C HIS A 281 4.17 0.12 -10.11
N SER A 282 3.87 -1.12 -9.68
CA SER A 282 4.79 -1.95 -8.90
C SER A 282 4.37 -3.42 -8.88
N GLY A 283 5.32 -4.33 -8.64
CA GLY A 283 5.02 -5.75 -8.42
C GLY A 283 4.06 -6.01 -7.24
N GLU A 284 4.12 -5.19 -6.18
CA GLU A 284 3.18 -5.28 -5.04
C GLU A 284 1.71 -5.05 -5.46
N GLN A 285 1.48 -4.26 -6.50
CA GLN A 285 0.14 -4.02 -7.04
C GLN A 285 -0.37 -5.25 -7.80
N ALA A 286 0.49 -5.87 -8.61
CA ALA A 286 0.17 -7.12 -9.30
C ALA A 286 -0.12 -8.27 -8.32
N GLU A 287 0.70 -8.41 -7.28
CA GLU A 287 0.50 -9.40 -6.22
C GLU A 287 -0.83 -9.19 -5.48
N ALA A 288 -1.17 -7.94 -5.14
CA ALA A 288 -2.44 -7.62 -4.48
C ALA A 288 -3.68 -7.90 -5.35
N LEU A 289 -3.52 -7.95 -6.68
CA LEU A 289 -4.57 -8.32 -7.63
C LEU A 289 -4.63 -9.84 -7.86
N GLY A 290 -3.78 -10.63 -7.19
CA GLY A 290 -3.68 -12.08 -7.39
C GLY A 290 -3.01 -12.46 -8.71
N LEU A 291 -2.44 -11.50 -9.45
CA LEU A 291 -1.87 -11.75 -10.79
C LEU A 291 -0.59 -12.59 -10.71
N THR A 292 0.08 -12.59 -9.56
CA THR A 292 1.30 -13.38 -9.34
C THR A 292 1.06 -14.88 -9.26
N GLU A 293 -0.15 -15.30 -8.89
CA GLU A 293 -0.53 -16.71 -8.73
C GLU A 293 -0.60 -17.44 -10.08
N TYR A 294 -0.70 -16.69 -11.18
CA TYR A 294 -0.75 -17.19 -12.53
C TYR A 294 0.64 -17.41 -13.15
N PHE A 295 1.70 -16.84 -12.56
CA PHE A 295 3.07 -17.17 -12.94
C PHE A 295 3.45 -18.54 -12.38
N ASN A 296 4.04 -19.40 -13.21
CA ASN A 296 4.35 -20.82 -12.92
C ASN A 296 3.14 -21.78 -12.95
N ALA A 297 2.02 -21.38 -13.55
CA ALA A 297 1.00 -22.34 -13.96
C ALA A 297 1.51 -23.18 -15.14
N ASP A 298 0.88 -24.33 -15.44
CA ASP A 298 1.20 -25.19 -16.60
C ASP A 298 0.93 -24.53 -17.98
N ASN A 299 0.75 -23.21 -18.00
CA ASN A 299 0.37 -22.41 -19.16
C ASN A 299 1.53 -21.50 -19.59
N VAL A 300 1.48 -21.01 -20.83
CA VAL A 300 2.39 -19.97 -21.30
C VAL A 300 1.89 -18.61 -20.82
N CYS A 301 2.79 -17.79 -20.25
CA CYS A 301 2.49 -16.42 -19.87
C CYS A 301 3.07 -15.45 -20.90
N VAL A 302 2.27 -14.51 -21.42
CA VAL A 302 2.75 -13.38 -22.22
C VAL A 302 2.47 -12.09 -21.47
N VAL A 303 3.51 -11.29 -21.24
CA VAL A 303 3.46 -10.09 -20.40
C VAL A 303 3.78 -8.86 -21.22
N GLU A 304 2.81 -7.96 -21.38
CA GLU A 304 3.06 -6.61 -21.87
C GLU A 304 3.42 -5.67 -20.71
N TRP A 305 4.39 -4.79 -20.94
CA TRP A 305 4.82 -3.76 -19.97
C TRP A 305 5.37 -4.34 -18.66
N GLY A 306 6.04 -5.48 -18.75
CA GLY A 306 6.66 -6.15 -17.60
C GLY A 306 7.65 -5.27 -16.83
N GLU A 307 8.19 -4.21 -17.46
CA GLU A 307 9.06 -3.26 -16.78
C GLU A 307 8.42 -2.53 -15.59
N ASN A 308 7.08 -2.48 -15.53
CA ASN A 308 6.33 -1.84 -14.45
C ASN A 308 6.23 -2.71 -13.19
N VAL A 309 6.53 -4.00 -13.30
CA VAL A 309 6.37 -5.00 -12.22
C VAL A 309 7.55 -5.95 -12.14
N LYS A 310 8.76 -5.48 -12.45
CA LYS A 310 9.97 -6.33 -12.58
C LYS A 310 10.25 -7.19 -11.35
N GLU A 311 9.82 -6.73 -10.17
CA GLU A 311 10.08 -7.40 -8.89
C GLU A 311 9.39 -8.76 -8.75
N ILE A 312 8.33 -9.02 -9.54
CA ILE A 312 7.53 -10.24 -9.46
C ILE A 312 7.63 -11.13 -10.70
N LEU A 313 8.33 -10.68 -11.75
CA LEU A 313 8.46 -11.47 -12.96
C LEU A 313 9.43 -12.63 -12.74
N PRO A 314 9.22 -13.79 -13.39
CA PRO A 314 10.15 -14.92 -13.31
C PRO A 314 11.57 -14.55 -13.73
N GLU A 315 12.59 -15.14 -13.10
CA GLU A 315 14.00 -14.86 -13.46
C GLU A 315 14.34 -15.31 -14.89
N ARG A 316 13.78 -16.45 -15.31
CA ARG A 316 13.93 -17.01 -16.66
C ARG A 316 12.70 -16.65 -17.49
N MET A 317 12.91 -15.78 -18.47
CA MET A 317 11.86 -15.33 -19.39
C MET A 317 12.47 -15.06 -20.76
N ILE A 318 11.71 -15.31 -21.82
CA ILE A 318 12.06 -14.89 -23.16
C ILE A 318 11.64 -13.42 -23.31
N LYS A 319 12.61 -12.55 -23.59
CA LYS A 319 12.37 -11.12 -23.79
C LYS A 319 12.26 -10.83 -25.27
N ILE A 320 11.17 -10.17 -25.65
CA ILE A 320 10.89 -9.75 -27.02
C ILE A 320 10.82 -8.23 -27.03
N ASN A 321 11.76 -7.60 -27.72
CA ASN A 321 11.71 -6.17 -27.96
C ASN A 321 11.22 -5.87 -29.39
N ILE A 322 10.16 -5.07 -29.51
CA ILE A 322 9.55 -4.69 -30.78
C ILE A 322 9.77 -3.19 -31.01
N GLU A 323 10.62 -2.85 -31.98
CA GLU A 323 10.96 -1.48 -32.34
C GLU A 323 10.31 -1.08 -33.68
N LYS A 324 9.76 0.13 -33.77
CA LYS A 324 9.20 0.67 -35.01
C LYS A 324 10.32 1.20 -35.91
N LEU A 325 10.45 0.66 -37.13
CA LEU A 325 11.39 1.15 -38.16
C LEU A 325 10.71 1.95 -39.29
N GLY A 326 9.38 2.08 -39.25
CA GLY A 326 8.58 2.78 -40.25
C GLY A 326 7.10 2.43 -40.10
N LYS A 327 6.26 2.79 -41.08
CA LYS A 327 4.80 2.57 -41.02
C LYS A 327 4.44 1.11 -40.72
N ASN A 328 4.97 0.18 -41.53
CA ASN A 328 4.70 -1.26 -41.40
C ASN A 328 5.92 -2.11 -41.01
N LYS A 329 7.10 -1.49 -40.88
CA LYS A 329 8.35 -2.19 -40.57
C LYS A 329 8.61 -2.21 -39.07
N ARG A 330 8.94 -3.38 -38.53
CA ARG A 330 9.31 -3.60 -37.13
C ARG A 330 10.60 -4.40 -37.04
N ARG A 331 11.48 -4.06 -36.09
CA ARG A 331 12.57 -4.94 -35.65
C ARG A 331 12.09 -5.68 -34.42
N ILE A 332 12.14 -7.01 -34.47
CA ILE A 332 11.84 -7.90 -33.35
C ILE A 332 13.16 -8.51 -32.90
N THR A 333 13.49 -8.34 -31.64
CA THR A 333 14.74 -8.80 -31.04
C THR A 333 14.39 -9.80 -29.94
N VAL A 334 14.87 -11.04 -30.07
CA VAL A 334 14.62 -12.11 -29.08
C VAL A 334 15.83 -12.29 -28.18
N THR A 335 15.63 -12.32 -26.87
CA THR A 335 16.67 -12.65 -25.89
C THR A 335 16.13 -13.75 -24.97
N ARG A 336 16.86 -14.87 -24.90
CA ARG A 336 16.57 -16.00 -24.02
C ARG A 336 17.44 -15.95 -22.77
#